data_AF-A0A1F5EXI5-F1
#
_entry.id   AF-A0A1F5EXI5-F1
#
_cell.length_a   1.000
_cell.length_b   1.000
_cell.length_c   1.000
_cell.angle_alpha   90.00
_cell.angle_beta   90.00
_cell.angle_gamma   90.00
#
_symmetry.space_group_name_H-M   'P 1'
#
loop_
_entity.id
_entity.type
_entity.pdbx_description
1 polymer ?
#
loop_
_entity_poly.entity_id
_entity_poly.type
_entity_poly.pdbx_seq_one_letter_code
_entity_poly.pdbx_strand_id
1 'polypeptide(L)'
;MANSCNGCGLCCKLFLINLSREEYLSGKYRTVFEQYGFMADFGEAKKCGANLLAKKDDGSCIYLDGTQCGIHADRPKVCQAFFCTSKAKGFQSMVTIIKENDSQKISSCAS
;
A
#
# COMPACT_ATOMS: atom_id res chain seq x y z
N MET A 1 23.55 -6.41 7.90
CA MET A 1 22.44 -6.22 6.93
C MET A 1 21.22 -6.92 7.51
N ALA A 2 19.98 -6.48 7.40
CA ALA A 2 19.36 -5.86 6.25
C ALA A 2 18.02 -5.22 6.65
N ASN A 3 17.83 -4.00 6.20
CA ASN A 3 16.52 -3.48 5.90
C ASN A 3 16.10 -4.11 4.57
N SER A 4 15.51 -5.31 4.61
CA SER A 4 15.01 -5.99 3.40
C SER A 4 13.48 -6.11 3.44
N CYS A 5 12.85 -5.87 2.30
CA CYS A 5 11.41 -6.08 2.10
C CYS A 5 11.20 -7.47 1.52
N ASN A 6 10.45 -8.32 2.22
CA ASN A 6 10.13 -9.69 1.81
C ASN A 6 8.71 -9.84 1.23
N GLY A 7 8.07 -8.73 0.85
CA GLY A 7 6.71 -8.77 0.30
C GLY A 7 5.61 -9.04 1.32
N CYS A 8 5.86 -8.83 2.63
CA CYS A 8 4.94 -9.14 3.74
C CYS A 8 3.55 -8.49 3.71
N GLY A 9 3.23 -7.61 2.76
CA GLY A 9 1.94 -6.92 2.66
C GLY A 9 1.65 -5.90 3.77
N LEU A 10 2.50 -5.77 4.79
CA LEU A 10 2.26 -4.87 5.93
C LEU A 10 2.13 -3.40 5.50
N CYS A 11 3.00 -2.92 4.61
CA CYS A 11 2.91 -1.55 4.08
C CYS A 11 1.62 -1.31 3.30
N CYS A 12 1.09 -2.34 2.63
CA CYS A 12 -0.18 -2.26 1.90
C CYS A 12 -1.37 -2.01 2.84
N LYS A 13 -1.26 -2.42 4.10
CA LYS A 13 -2.27 -2.21 5.14
C LYS A 13 -2.06 -0.90 5.90
N LEU A 14 -0.81 -0.47 6.09
CA LEU A 14 -0.46 0.70 6.89
C LEU A 14 -0.57 2.04 6.16
N PHE A 15 -0.22 2.10 4.88
CA PHE A 15 0.03 3.37 4.22
C PHE A 15 -0.95 3.70 3.10
N LEU A 16 -1.06 5.00 2.85
CA LEU A 16 -1.52 5.57 1.60
C LEU A 16 -0.29 5.85 0.74
N ILE A 17 -0.22 5.21 -0.41
CA ILE A 17 0.97 5.22 -1.27
C ILE A 17 0.83 6.33 -2.30
N ASN A 18 1.65 7.36 -2.17
CA ASN A 18 1.77 8.43 -3.16
C ASN A 18 2.70 8.02 -4.28
N LEU A 19 2.22 8.06 -5.52
CA LEU A 19 3.06 7.91 -6.69
C LEU A 19 3.89 9.16 -6.95
N SER A 20 5.11 8.99 -7.48
CA SER A 20 5.86 10.09 -8.08
C SER A 20 5.17 10.62 -9.33
N ARG A 21 5.62 11.76 -9.85
CA ARG A 21 5.11 12.31 -11.11
C ARG A 21 5.25 11.29 -12.24
N GLU A 22 6.42 10.69 -12.38
CA GLU A 22 6.71 9.73 -13.45
C GLU A 22 5.85 8.46 -13.30
N GLU A 23 5.70 7.95 -12.08
CA GLU A 23 4.89 6.76 -11.83
C GLU A 23 3.40 7.01 -12.10
N TYR A 24 2.88 8.16 -11.68
CA TYR A 24 1.50 8.55 -11.94
C TYR A 24 1.22 8.73 -13.42
N LEU A 25 2.05 9.51 -14.12
CA LEU A 25 1.87 9.79 -15.54
C LEU A 25 2.10 8.56 -16.43
N SER A 26 2.80 7.53 -15.94
CA SER A 26 2.98 6.28 -16.69
C SER A 26 1.69 5.47 -16.87
N GLY A 27 0.66 5.72 -16.05
CA GLY A 27 -0.58 4.93 -16.05
C GLY A 27 -0.39 3.47 -15.59
N LYS A 28 0.81 3.08 -15.14
CA LYS A 28 1.12 1.70 -14.75
C LYS A 28 0.32 1.23 -13.54
N TYR A 29 -0.01 2.14 -12.62
CA TYR A 29 -0.66 1.81 -11.36
C TYR A 29 -2.07 2.40 -11.26
N ARG A 30 -2.99 1.63 -10.71
CA ARG A 30 -4.37 2.05 -10.43
C ARG A 30 -4.40 3.04 -9.27
N THR A 31 -5.11 4.15 -9.46
CA THR A 31 -5.23 5.22 -8.45
C THR A 31 -6.65 5.43 -7.96
N VAL A 32 -6.81 6.12 -6.83
CA VAL A 32 -8.09 6.28 -6.11
C VAL A 32 -9.20 6.87 -6.98
N PHE A 33 -8.88 7.78 -7.90
CA PHE A 33 -9.88 8.44 -8.74
C PHE A 33 -9.85 8.01 -10.21
N GLU A 34 -9.16 6.92 -10.54
CA GLU A 34 -9.05 6.42 -11.92
C GLU A 34 -10.43 6.24 -12.59
N GLN A 35 -11.44 5.80 -11.84
CA GLN A 35 -12.82 5.63 -12.34
C GLN A 35 -13.53 6.93 -12.74
N TYR A 36 -13.05 8.08 -12.25
CA TYR A 36 -13.59 9.41 -12.60
C TYR A 36 -12.79 10.10 -13.71
N GLY A 37 -11.77 9.42 -14.25
CA GLY A 37 -10.91 9.92 -15.31
C GLY A 37 -9.51 10.28 -14.83
N PHE A 38 -8.58 10.35 -15.78
CA PHE A 38 -7.19 10.68 -15.54
C PHE A 38 -6.95 12.19 -15.51
N MET A 39 -6.28 12.69 -14.48
CA MET A 39 -5.90 14.11 -14.37
C MET A 39 -4.51 14.33 -14.94
N ALA A 40 -4.41 14.98 -16.10
CA ALA A 40 -3.12 15.23 -16.74
C ALA A 40 -2.21 16.19 -15.93
N ASP A 41 -2.79 17.11 -15.17
CA ASP A 41 -2.04 17.98 -14.26
C ASP A 41 -1.70 17.23 -12.96
N PHE A 42 -0.44 16.80 -12.85
CA PHE A 42 0.06 16.12 -11.66
C PHE A 42 0.00 16.99 -10.38
N GLY A 43 0.14 18.32 -10.51
CA GLY A 43 0.05 19.24 -9.38
C GLY A 43 -1.33 19.21 -8.74
N GLU A 44 -2.38 19.29 -9.57
CA GLU A 44 -3.76 19.15 -9.11
C GLU A 44 -4.04 17.72 -8.62
N ALA A 45 -3.58 16.70 -9.35
CA ALA A 45 -3.74 15.30 -8.94
C ALA A 45 -3.14 15.04 -7.55
N LYS A 46 -1.98 15.64 -7.25
CA LYS A 46 -1.33 15.54 -5.94
C LYS A 46 -2.10 16.30 -4.86
N LYS A 47 -2.65 17.48 -5.15
CA LYS A 47 -3.40 18.28 -4.17
C LYS A 47 -4.68 17.56 -3.72
N CYS A 48 -5.40 16.93 -4.63
CA CYS A 48 -6.64 16.22 -4.32
C CYS A 48 -6.43 14.73 -3.94
N GLY A 49 -5.21 14.21 -4.04
CA GLY A 49 -4.89 12.81 -3.73
C GLY A 49 -5.20 11.82 -4.85
N ALA A 50 -5.48 12.27 -6.08
CA ALA A 50 -5.66 11.42 -7.24
C ALA A 50 -4.39 10.61 -7.61
N ASN A 51 -3.20 11.01 -7.11
CA ASN A 51 -1.95 10.28 -7.28
C ASN A 51 -1.72 9.16 -6.25
N LEU A 52 -2.70 8.90 -5.37
CA LEU A 52 -2.64 7.79 -4.42
C LEU A 52 -3.01 6.47 -5.11
N LEU A 53 -2.31 5.39 -4.77
CA LEU A 53 -2.75 4.04 -5.17
C LEU A 53 -4.16 3.77 -4.67
N ALA A 54 -4.96 3.12 -5.51
CA ALA A 54 -6.30 2.69 -5.16
C ALA A 54 -6.28 1.75 -3.93
N LYS A 55 -7.41 1.70 -3.24
CA LYS A 55 -7.62 0.89 -2.03
C LYS A 55 -8.77 -0.09 -2.28
N LYS A 56 -8.75 -1.23 -1.60
CA LYS A 56 -9.90 -2.12 -1.49
C LYS A 56 -10.90 -1.56 -0.49
N ASP A 57 -12.10 -2.13 -0.46
CA ASP A 57 -13.16 -1.75 0.48
C ASP A 57 -12.74 -1.90 1.95
N ASP A 58 -11.84 -2.85 2.24
CA ASP A 58 -11.30 -3.05 3.59
C ASP A 58 -10.17 -2.07 3.97
N GLY A 59 -9.90 -1.08 3.11
CA GLY A 59 -8.87 -0.07 3.33
C GLY A 59 -7.44 -0.59 3.12
N SER A 60 -7.22 -1.80 2.61
CA SER A 60 -5.90 -2.25 2.15
C SER A 60 -5.56 -1.72 0.75
N CYS A 61 -4.29 -1.73 0.37
CA CYS A 61 -3.86 -1.40 -0.99
C CYS A 61 -4.54 -2.34 -2.01
N ILE A 62 -4.93 -1.80 -3.17
CA ILE A 62 -5.52 -2.58 -4.27
C ILE A 62 -4.62 -3.76 -4.69
N TYR A 63 -3.30 -3.62 -4.53
CA TYR A 63 -2.30 -4.64 -4.88
C TYR A 63 -1.92 -5.59 -3.73
N LEU A 64 -2.61 -5.56 -2.59
CA LEU A 64 -2.46 -6.61 -1.58
C LEU A 64 -3.10 -7.89 -2.14
N ASP A 65 -2.34 -8.96 -2.34
CA ASP A 65 -2.83 -10.26 -2.78
C ASP A 65 -2.75 -11.26 -1.62
N GLY A 66 -3.91 -11.66 -1.09
CA GLY A 66 -3.99 -12.35 0.19
C GLY A 66 -3.27 -11.57 1.31
N THR A 67 -2.15 -12.12 1.78
CA THR A 67 -1.30 -11.51 2.82
C THR A 67 -0.02 -10.87 2.27
N GLN A 68 0.21 -10.91 0.96
CA GLN A 68 1.46 -10.51 0.33
C GLN A 68 1.30 -9.36 -0.67
N CYS A 69 2.38 -8.65 -0.95
CA CYS A 69 2.37 -7.59 -1.97
C CYS A 69 2.42 -8.21 -3.37
N GLY A 70 1.33 -8.08 -4.13
CA GLY A 70 1.21 -8.65 -5.49
C GLY A 70 2.09 -7.95 -6.55
N ILE A 71 2.59 -6.75 -6.24
CA ILE A 71 3.51 -5.98 -7.11
C ILE A 71 4.89 -5.85 -6.50
N HIS A 72 5.34 -6.83 -5.68
CA HIS A 72 6.58 -6.67 -4.92
C HIS A 72 7.78 -6.37 -5.83
N ALA A 73 7.96 -7.09 -6.93
CA ALA A 73 9.10 -6.91 -7.83
C ALA A 73 9.14 -5.53 -8.50
N ASP A 74 7.97 -4.97 -8.78
CA ASP A 74 7.80 -3.80 -9.63
C ASP A 74 7.11 -2.63 -8.88
N ARG A 75 7.16 -2.68 -7.54
CA ARG A 75 6.51 -1.72 -6.62
C ARG A 75 7.01 -0.28 -6.80
N PRO A 76 6.15 0.73 -6.52
CA PRO A 76 6.54 2.13 -6.53
C PRO A 76 7.76 2.44 -5.66
N LYS A 77 8.51 3.48 -6.03
CA LYS A 77 9.75 3.91 -5.33
C LYS A 77 9.54 4.10 -3.84
N VAL A 78 8.42 4.71 -3.42
CA VAL A 78 8.11 4.90 -2.00
C VAL A 78 7.92 3.57 -1.25
N CYS A 79 7.38 2.54 -1.92
CA CYS A 79 7.25 1.20 -1.35
C CYS A 79 8.60 0.48 -1.21
N GLN A 80 9.64 0.93 -1.89
CA GLN A 80 11.00 0.37 -1.76
C GLN A 80 11.72 0.90 -0.52
N ALA A 81 11.32 2.08 -0.02
CA ALA A 81 11.90 2.69 1.18
C ALA A 81 11.35 2.11 2.50
N PHE A 82 10.24 1.35 2.45
CA PHE A 82 9.68 0.72 3.64
C PHE A 82 10.25 -0.67 3.88
N PHE A 83 10.62 -0.95 5.13
CA PHE A 83 11.18 -2.23 5.54
C PHE A 83 10.31 -2.90 6.60
N CYS A 84 9.89 -4.15 6.33
CA CYS A 84 9.05 -4.96 7.22
C CYS A 84 9.69 -5.17 8.62
N THR A 85 11.00 -4.92 8.76
CA THR A 85 11.79 -5.15 9.98
C THR A 85 12.01 -3.89 10.84
N SER A 86 11.38 -2.75 10.49
CA SER A 86 11.51 -1.50 11.26
C SER A 86 11.24 -1.70 12.76
N LYS A 87 12.13 -1.16 13.60
CA LYS A 87 12.04 -1.24 15.07
C LYS A 87 11.56 0.04 15.74
N ALA A 88 11.14 1.03 14.97
CA ALA A 88 10.62 2.27 15.52
C ALA A 88 9.30 2.01 16.30
N LYS A 89 9.24 2.48 17.55
CA LYS A 89 8.18 2.13 18.52
C LYS A 89 6.76 2.35 17.98
N GLY A 90 6.51 3.49 17.34
CA GLY A 90 5.19 3.81 16.76
C GLY A 90 4.76 2.84 15.66
N PHE A 91 5.72 2.26 14.91
CA PHE A 91 5.40 1.26 13.91
C PHE A 91 5.07 -0.09 14.54
N GLN A 92 5.76 -0.47 15.61
CA GLN A 92 5.56 -1.78 16.25
C GLN A 92 4.14 -1.98 16.78
N SER A 93 3.55 -0.96 17.42
CA SER A 93 2.16 -1.04 17.88
C SER A 93 1.18 -1.24 16.72
N MET A 94 1.36 -0.51 15.62
CA MET A 94 0.52 -0.65 14.43
C MET A 94 0.66 -2.05 13.80
N VAL A 95 1.86 -2.62 13.78
CA VAL A 95 2.09 -3.99 13.28
C VAL A 95 1.33 -5.02 14.13
N THR A 96 1.37 -4.89 15.45
CA THR A 96 0.69 -5.81 16.37
C THR A 96 -0.82 -5.81 16.10
N ILE A 97 -1.45 -4.63 16.05
CA ILE A 97 -2.89 -4.48 15.78
C ILE A 97 -3.28 -5.16 14.46
N ILE A 98 -2.49 -4.97 13.41
CA ILE A 98 -2.77 -5.59 12.10
C ILE A 98 -2.72 -7.12 12.20
N LYS A 99 -1.70 -7.67 12.86
CA LYS A 99 -1.54 -9.12 13.00
C LYS A 99 -2.66 -9.76 13.82
N GLU A 100 -3.13 -9.07 14.85
CA GLU A 100 -4.27 -9.50 15.66
C GLU A 100 -5.56 -9.52 14.81
N ASN A 101 -5.82 -8.45 14.05
CA ASN A 101 -6.97 -8.38 13.14
C ASN A 101 -6.94 -9.47 12.06
N ASP A 102 -5.76 -9.76 11.49
CA ASP A 102 -5.59 -10.82 10.50
C ASP A 102 -5.90 -12.21 11.10
N SER A 103 -5.43 -12.47 12.32
CA SER A 103 -5.67 -13.73 13.04
C SER A 103 -7.15 -13.93 13.37
N GLN A 104 -7.84 -12.85 13.74
CA GLN A 104 -9.27 -12.89 14.04
C GLN A 104 -10.13 -13.12 12.80
N LYS A 105 -9.79 -12.52 11.64
CA LYS A 105 -10.47 -12.77 10.36
C LYS A 105 -10.37 -14.23 9.91
N ILE A 106 -9.23 -14.89 10.16
CA ILE A 106 -9.04 -16.31 9.82
C ILE A 106 -9.94 -17.19 10.68
N SER A 107 -10.06 -16.89 11.98
CA SER A 107 -10.94 -17.61 12.91
C SER A 107 -12.42 -17.52 12.52
N SER A 108 -12.89 -16.34 12.08
CA SER A 108 -14.29 -16.13 11.70
C SER A 108 -14.72 -16.78 10.37
N CYS A 109 -13.76 -17.13 9.50
CA CYS A 109 -14.05 -17.82 8.23
C CYS A 109 -14.01 -19.35 8.33
N ALA A 110 -13.60 -19.89 9.49
CA ALA A 110 -13.56 -21.33 9.76
C ALA A 110 -14.82 -21.84 10.49
N SER A 111 -15.87 -21.02 10.59
CA SER A 111 -17.17 -21.33 11.20
C SER A 111 -18.28 -21.40 10.17
#